data_AF-L7LY08-F1
#
_entry.id   AF-L7LY08-F1
#
_cell.length_a   1.000
_cell.length_b   1.000
_cell.length_c   1.000
_cell.angle_alpha   90.00
_cell.angle_beta   90.00
_cell.angle_gamma   90.00
#
_symmetry.space_group_name_H-M   'P 1'
#
loop_
_entity.id
_entity.type
_entity.pdbx_description
1 polymer ?
#
loop_
_entity_poly.entity_id
_entity_poly.type
_entity_poly.pdbx_seq_one_letter_code
_entity_poly.pdbx_strand_id
1 'polypeptide(L)'
;MQIEVCLLLSLLVAPAMGGGQQAKRKIQGCDPPYPGNPLDPSPCRTRICTTSCGEWTSGWHYDRLIQACMRSDSRYCGAHGNHFGSCGDCSRACNVSVCAEDTTTKSPNNLPNIGLAGR
;
A
#
# COMPACT_ATOMS: atom_id res chain seq x y z
N MET A 1 27.87 -58.18 14.68
CA MET A 1 26.55 -57.76 15.24
C MET A 1 26.54 -56.24 15.30
N GLN A 2 25.37 -55.66 15.11
CA GLN A 2 25.11 -54.43 14.35
C GLN A 2 25.83 -53.17 14.82
N ILE A 3 26.39 -52.45 13.85
CA ILE A 3 26.89 -51.07 13.98
C ILE A 3 25.66 -50.18 13.90
N GLU A 4 25.31 -49.53 15.01
CA GLU A 4 24.20 -48.60 15.12
C GLU A 4 24.41 -47.41 14.17
N VAL A 5 23.71 -47.48 13.04
CA VAL A 5 23.47 -46.37 12.11
C VAL A 5 22.53 -45.40 12.82
N CYS A 6 23.09 -44.45 13.57
CA CYS A 6 22.36 -43.28 14.09
C CYS A 6 23.02 -41.97 13.65
N LEU A 7 23.66 -41.97 12.49
CA LEU A 7 23.99 -40.77 11.74
C LEU A 7 22.92 -40.60 10.67
N LEU A 8 21.90 -39.78 10.93
CA LEU A 8 21.06 -39.07 9.95
C LEU A 8 19.78 -38.60 10.66
N LEU A 9 19.82 -37.46 11.35
CA LEU A 9 18.66 -36.56 11.55
C LEU A 9 19.09 -35.33 12.37
N SER A 10 20.18 -34.70 11.94
CA SER A 10 20.49 -33.34 12.37
C SER A 10 19.99 -32.36 11.31
N LEU A 11 19.26 -31.34 11.77
CA LEU A 11 18.96 -30.07 11.09
C LEU A 11 17.73 -30.05 10.15
N LEU A 12 16.55 -30.15 10.75
CA LEU A 12 15.39 -29.38 10.28
C LEU A 12 14.99 -28.38 11.38
N VAL A 13 15.75 -27.29 11.50
CA VAL A 13 15.23 -26.07 12.13
C VAL A 13 15.37 -24.98 11.09
N ALA A 14 14.38 -24.89 10.21
CA ALA A 14 14.23 -23.69 9.40
C ALA A 14 14.01 -22.52 10.37
N PRO A 15 14.75 -21.40 10.27
CA PRO A 15 14.35 -20.19 10.94
C PRO A 15 13.01 -19.80 10.35
N ALA A 16 11.94 -19.90 11.15
CA ALA A 16 10.67 -19.31 10.81
C ALA A 16 10.88 -17.80 10.73
N MET A 17 11.16 -17.29 9.54
CA MET A 17 11.22 -15.86 9.28
C MET A 17 9.85 -15.29 9.61
N GLY A 18 9.86 -14.33 10.54
CA GLY A 18 8.70 -13.84 11.25
C GLY A 18 7.54 -13.45 10.32
N GLY A 19 6.36 -13.97 10.64
CA GLY A 19 5.11 -13.32 10.28
C GLY A 19 4.98 -12.03 11.09
N GLY A 20 5.62 -10.96 10.62
CA GLY A 20 5.30 -9.62 11.11
C GLY A 20 3.80 -9.42 10.95
N GLN A 21 3.11 -9.16 12.05
CA GLN A 21 1.72 -8.73 12.02
C GLN A 21 1.65 -7.53 11.08
N GLN A 22 1.14 -7.74 9.86
CA GLN A 22 0.64 -6.64 9.06
C GLN A 22 -0.51 -6.09 9.88
N ALA A 23 -0.23 -5.03 10.65
CA ALA A 23 -1.25 -4.31 11.38
C ALA A 23 -2.35 -4.02 10.37
N LYS A 24 -3.49 -4.70 10.56
CA LYS A 24 -4.71 -4.47 9.79
C LYS A 24 -5.21 -3.08 10.18
N ARG A 25 -4.52 -2.06 9.68
CA ARG A 25 -4.90 -0.67 9.87
C ARG A 25 -6.16 -0.50 9.04
N LYS A 26 -7.28 -0.42 9.73
CA LYS A 26 -8.53 0.06 9.17
C LYS A 26 -8.27 1.52 8.81
N ILE A 27 -7.94 1.78 7.55
CA ILE A 27 -7.72 3.13 7.04
C ILE A 27 -9.09 3.80 7.06
N GLN A 28 -9.39 4.52 8.13
CA GLN A 28 -10.69 5.15 8.33
C GLN A 28 -10.43 6.64 8.52
N GLY A 29 -10.33 7.38 7.41
CA GLY A 29 -10.16 8.82 7.46
C GLY A 29 -9.13 9.36 6.47
N CYS A 30 -9.21 10.67 6.26
CA CYS A 30 -8.10 11.44 5.72
C CYS A 30 -7.05 11.67 6.82
N ASP A 31 -5.78 11.64 6.42
CA ASP A 31 -4.69 12.07 7.27
C ASP A 31 -4.84 13.53 7.72
N PRO A 32 -4.29 13.91 8.88
CA PRO A 32 -4.10 15.31 9.22
C PRO A 32 -3.41 16.06 8.08
N PRO A 33 -3.84 17.29 7.75
CA PRO A 33 -3.28 18.03 6.63
C PRO A 33 -1.77 18.22 6.83
N TYR A 34 -0.99 17.61 5.94
CA TYR A 34 0.45 17.78 5.87
C TYR A 34 0.79 18.44 4.54
N PRO A 35 1.33 19.68 4.55
CA PRO A 35 1.58 20.45 3.33
C PRO A 35 2.71 19.88 2.46
N GLY A 36 3.44 18.88 2.95
CA GLY A 36 4.56 18.30 2.22
C GLY A 36 5.87 19.05 2.41
N ASN A 37 6.89 18.59 1.71
CA ASN A 37 8.10 19.37 1.50
C ASN A 37 7.78 20.50 0.49
N PRO A 38 7.96 21.79 0.82
CA PRO A 38 7.71 22.88 -0.12
C PRO A 38 8.57 22.83 -1.39
N LEU A 39 9.73 22.17 -1.32
CA LEU A 39 10.65 21.99 -2.45
C LEU A 39 10.27 20.80 -3.35
N ASP A 40 9.31 19.98 -2.94
CA ASP A 40 8.82 18.87 -3.76
C ASP A 40 7.69 19.39 -4.66
N PRO A 41 7.91 19.56 -5.98
CA PRO A 41 6.87 20.07 -6.86
C PRO A 41 5.75 19.04 -7.12
N SER A 42 5.91 17.79 -6.66
CA SER A 42 4.98 16.72 -6.98
C SER A 42 3.58 16.98 -6.41
N PRO A 43 2.52 16.52 -7.09
CA PRO A 43 1.17 16.49 -6.54
C PRO A 43 1.05 15.63 -5.27
N CYS A 44 2.06 14.79 -5.02
CA CYS A 44 2.10 13.79 -3.96
C CYS A 44 2.74 14.33 -2.67
N ARG A 45 3.30 15.55 -2.69
CA ARG A 45 3.93 16.16 -1.51
C ARG A 45 2.93 16.29 -0.35
N THR A 46 1.69 16.64 -0.67
CA THR A 46 0.62 16.90 0.30
C THR A 46 -0.09 15.61 0.67
N ARG A 47 -0.30 15.36 1.97
CA ARG A 47 -1.17 14.25 2.45
C ARG A 47 -2.65 14.62 2.46
N ILE A 48 -3.04 15.67 1.75
CA ILE A 48 -4.37 16.26 1.92
C ILE A 48 -5.36 15.39 1.15
N CYS A 49 -5.97 14.46 1.87
CA CYS A 49 -7.29 13.93 1.59
C CYS A 49 -8.32 14.89 2.22
N THR A 50 -9.49 15.03 1.60
CA THR A 50 -10.62 15.78 2.15
C THR A 50 -11.87 14.91 2.20
N THR A 51 -12.76 15.24 3.13
CA THR A 51 -14.11 14.68 3.19
C THR A 51 -15.12 15.49 2.37
N SER A 52 -14.72 16.68 1.91
CA SER A 52 -15.56 17.57 1.11
C SER A 52 -15.25 17.38 -0.38
N CYS A 53 -15.72 16.28 -0.94
CA CYS A 53 -15.27 15.84 -2.26
C CYS A 53 -15.89 16.55 -3.46
N GLY A 54 -17.07 17.15 -3.31
CA GLY A 54 -17.73 17.82 -4.43
C GLY A 54 -17.86 16.90 -5.65
N GLU A 55 -17.20 17.26 -6.75
CA GLU A 55 -17.17 16.47 -7.99
C GLU A 55 -16.06 15.41 -8.04
N TRP A 56 -15.13 15.40 -7.09
CA TRP A 56 -13.97 14.49 -7.04
C TRP A 56 -14.28 13.16 -6.33
N THR A 57 -15.52 12.70 -6.45
CA THR A 57 -15.97 11.41 -5.88
C THR A 57 -15.52 10.19 -6.68
N SER A 58 -14.84 10.42 -7.80
CA SER A 58 -14.26 9.38 -8.67
C SER A 58 -12.82 9.72 -8.97
N GLY A 59 -11.95 8.71 -9.06
CA GLY A 59 -10.53 8.90 -9.33
C GLY A 59 -9.68 8.30 -8.24
N TRP A 60 -8.46 8.81 -8.10
CA TRP A 60 -7.41 8.27 -7.25
C TRP A 60 -6.66 9.40 -6.55
N HIS A 61 -6.13 9.12 -5.37
CA HIS A 61 -5.29 10.04 -4.61
C HIS A 61 -4.21 9.27 -3.88
N TYR A 62 -3.06 9.90 -3.65
CA TYR A 62 -1.97 9.26 -2.93
C TYR A 62 -2.14 9.41 -1.42
N ASP A 63 -2.06 8.29 -0.71
CA ASP A 63 -2.00 8.21 0.74
C ASP A 63 -0.59 7.85 1.18
N ARG A 64 0.05 8.77 1.91
CA ARG A 64 1.45 8.62 2.34
C ARG A 64 1.62 7.68 3.53
N LEU A 65 0.57 7.45 4.35
CA LEU A 65 0.68 6.52 5.48
C LEU A 65 0.82 5.08 5.01
N ILE A 66 0.07 4.72 3.98
CA ILE A 66 0.11 3.36 3.42
C ILE A 66 0.99 3.26 2.16
N GLN A 67 1.49 4.40 1.69
CA GLN A 67 2.30 4.52 0.47
C GLN A 67 1.62 3.87 -0.74
N ALA A 68 0.33 4.16 -0.91
CA ALA A 68 -0.48 3.60 -1.99
C ALA A 68 -1.44 4.65 -2.56
N CYS A 69 -1.83 4.43 -3.82
CA CYS A 69 -2.88 5.19 -4.47
C CYS A 69 -4.24 4.63 -4.08
N MET A 70 -5.03 5.44 -3.39
CA MET A 70 -6.36 5.10 -2.92
C MET A 70 -7.42 5.59 -3.90
N ARG A 71 -8.41 4.75 -4.19
CA ARG A 71 -9.58 5.17 -4.94
C ARG A 71 -10.37 6.20 -4.12
N SER A 72 -10.73 7.31 -4.76
CA SER A 72 -11.59 8.32 -4.16
C SER A 72 -13.04 7.82 -4.14
N ASP A 73 -13.75 8.12 -3.05
CA ASP A 73 -15.18 7.86 -2.88
C ASP A 73 -15.91 9.14 -2.40
N SER A 74 -17.19 9.03 -2.07
CA SER A 74 -17.98 10.16 -1.56
C SER A 74 -17.56 10.65 -0.17
N ARG A 75 -16.78 9.86 0.57
CA ARG A 75 -16.33 10.15 1.93
C ARG A 75 -14.91 10.68 1.95
N TYR A 76 -14.04 10.20 1.05
CA TYR A 76 -12.61 10.49 1.03
C TYR A 76 -12.12 10.65 -0.40
N CYS A 77 -11.50 11.78 -0.68
CA CYS A 77 -10.91 12.07 -1.97
C CYS A 77 -9.66 12.92 -1.84
N GLY A 78 -8.87 12.95 -2.90
CA GLY A 78 -7.72 13.84 -3.00
C GLY A 78 -8.10 15.32 -2.96
N ALA A 79 -7.22 16.16 -2.43
CA ALA A 79 -7.35 17.60 -2.48
C ALA A 79 -6.15 18.24 -3.20
N HIS A 80 -6.37 19.46 -3.69
CA HIS A 80 -5.38 20.20 -4.48
C HIS A 80 -4.89 19.37 -5.67
N GLY A 81 -3.58 19.23 -5.87
CA GLY A 81 -3.01 18.45 -6.96
C GLY A 81 -3.00 16.94 -6.71
N ASN A 82 -3.32 16.47 -5.51
CA ASN A 82 -3.29 15.05 -5.15
C ASN A 82 -4.54 14.29 -5.64
N HIS A 83 -4.93 14.50 -6.90
CA HIS A 83 -6.08 13.86 -7.54
C HIS A 83 -5.72 13.41 -8.94
N PHE A 84 -6.06 12.17 -9.27
CA PHE A 84 -5.66 11.52 -10.51
C PHE A 84 -6.85 10.78 -11.12
N GLY A 85 -6.95 10.82 -12.45
CA GLY A 85 -8.02 10.10 -13.17
C GLY A 85 -7.88 8.58 -13.12
N SER A 86 -6.67 8.05 -12.91
CA SER A 86 -6.39 6.62 -12.87
C SER A 86 -5.35 6.24 -11.82
N CYS A 87 -5.40 4.98 -11.37
CA CYS A 87 -4.39 4.39 -10.50
C CYS A 87 -2.99 4.51 -11.13
N GLY A 88 -2.86 4.24 -12.43
CA GLY A 88 -1.56 4.29 -13.13
C GLY A 88 -0.96 5.69 -13.18
N ASP A 89 -1.79 6.73 -13.27
CA ASP A 89 -1.32 8.11 -13.25
C ASP A 89 -0.87 8.52 -11.84
N CYS A 90 -1.65 8.14 -10.82
CA CYS A 90 -1.26 8.33 -9.42
C CYS A 90 0.05 7.59 -9.10
N SER A 91 0.15 6.32 -9.48
CA SER A 91 1.28 5.46 -9.16
C SER A 91 2.56 5.96 -9.82
N ARG A 92 2.47 6.42 -11.09
CA ARG A 92 3.57 7.04 -11.82
C ARG A 92 3.97 8.39 -11.23
N ALA A 93 3.00 9.24 -10.89
CA ALA A 93 3.27 10.57 -10.33
C ALA A 93 3.89 10.51 -8.94
N CYS A 94 3.46 9.54 -8.12
CA CYS A 94 3.89 9.41 -6.72
C CYS A 94 4.97 8.35 -6.50
N ASN A 95 5.45 7.73 -7.57
CA ASN A 95 6.47 6.68 -7.56
C ASN A 95 6.12 5.54 -6.58
N VAL A 96 4.89 5.04 -6.68
CA VAL A 96 4.39 3.88 -5.93
C VAL A 96 3.91 2.80 -6.89
N SER A 97 3.92 1.55 -6.43
CA SER A 97 3.47 0.40 -7.23
C SER A 97 2.11 -0.16 -6.79
N VAL A 98 1.55 0.38 -5.70
CA VAL A 98 0.36 -0.17 -5.06
C VAL A 98 -0.83 0.77 -5.23
N CYS A 99 -1.95 0.20 -5.64
CA CYS A 99 -3.24 0.84 -5.69
C CYS A 99 -4.25 0.04 -4.88
N ALA A 100 -5.08 0.73 -4.10
CA ALA A 100 -6.09 0.13 -3.24
C ALA A 100 -7.46 0.73 -3.56
N GLU A 101 -8.40 -0.13 -3.95
CA GLU A 101 -9.76 0.28 -4.34
C GLU A 101 -10.73 0.43 -3.18
N ASP A 102 -10.48 -0.27 -2.07
CA ASP A 102 -11.34 -0.25 -0.90
C ASP A 102 -10.50 -0.12 0.39
N THR A 103 -10.98 0.71 1.31
CA THR A 103 -10.53 0.73 2.73
C THR A 103 -11.05 -0.47 3.53
N THR A 104 -11.82 -1.37 2.90
CA THR A 104 -12.40 -2.57 3.51
C THR A 104 -11.73 -3.81 2.92
N THR A 105 -10.67 -4.29 3.56
CA THR A 105 -10.23 -5.68 3.38
C THR A 105 -11.40 -6.65 3.66
N LYS A 106 -12.12 -7.07 2.62
CA LYS A 106 -12.16 -8.53 2.40
C LYS A 106 -10.74 -8.90 1.95
N SER A 107 -10.11 -9.76 2.74
CA SER A 107 -8.74 -10.27 2.56
C SER A 107 -8.40 -10.48 1.07
N PRO A 108 -7.23 -10.03 0.58
CA PRO A 108 -6.79 -10.37 -0.77
C PRO A 108 -6.31 -11.83 -0.74
N ASN A 109 -7.23 -12.78 -0.78
CA ASN A 109 -6.90 -14.19 -1.00
C ASN A 109 -6.57 -14.47 -2.49
N ASN A 110 -5.99 -13.50 -3.20
CA ASN A 110 -5.39 -13.63 -4.52
C ASN A 110 -4.64 -12.33 -4.86
N LEU A 111 -3.43 -12.17 -4.32
CA LEU A 111 -2.49 -11.23 -4.90
C LEU A 111 -1.92 -11.90 -6.18
N PRO A 112 -2.08 -11.33 -7.39
CA PRO A 112 -1.37 -11.85 -8.55
C PRO A 112 0.13 -11.76 -8.25
N ASN A 113 0.81 -12.87 -8.51
CA ASN A 113 2.24 -13.05 -8.29
C ASN A 113 2.99 -12.09 -9.23
N ILE A 114 3.24 -10.84 -8.81
CA ILE A 114 4.11 -9.93 -9.55
C ILE A 114 5.54 -10.36 -9.22
N GLY A 115 6.06 -11.28 -10.03
CA GLY A 115 7.47 -11.56 -10.08
C GLY A 115 8.22 -10.27 -10.36
N LEU A 116 9.06 -9.85 -9.41
CA LEU A 116 10.18 -8.95 -9.67
C LEU A 116 11.07 -9.62 -10.71
N ALA A 117 10.84 -9.35 -11.99
CA ALA A 117 11.82 -9.61 -13.02
C ALA A 117 12.83 -8.46 -13.00
N GLY A 118 13.81 -8.58 -12.11
CA GLY A 118 15.10 -7.93 -12.30
C GLY A 118 15.89 -8.70 -13.36
N ARG A 119 16.30 -7.99 -14.42
CA ARG A 119 17.60 -8.08 -15.09
C ARG A 119 17.69 -7.02 -16.17
#